data_AF-A0A3S4GBK6-F1
#
_entry.id   AF-A0A3S4GBK6-F1
#
_cell.length_a   1.000
_cell.length_b   1.000
_cell.length_c   1.000
_cell.angle_alpha   90.00
_cell.angle_beta   90.00
_cell.angle_gamma   90.00
#
_symmetry.space_group_name_H-M   'P 1'
#
loop_
_entity.id
_entity.type
_entity.pdbx_description
1 polymer ?
#
loop_
_entity_poly.entity_id
_entity_poly.type
_entity_poly.pdbx_seq_one_letter_code
_entity_poly.pdbx_strand_id
1 'polypeptide(L)' 'MAKVLKDLGIDVTVGGFLGKDNQDGFQQLFSELGIANRFQVVQGRTRINVKLTEKRWRSDRFQLLRL' A
#
# COMPACT_ATOMS: atom_id res chain seq x y z
N MET A 1 -0.43 10.03 -2.55
CA MET A 1 -1.07 10.93 -3.53
C MET A 1 -2.31 10.31 -4.16
N ALA A 2 -2.20 9.18 -4.87
CA ALA A 2 -3.36 8.54 -5.53
C ALA A 2 -4.59 8.34 -4.62
N LYS A 3 -4.39 7.81 -3.41
CA LYS A 3 -5.49 7.64 -2.43
C LYS A 3 -6.21 8.96 -2.11
N VAL A 4 -5.47 10.01 -1.76
CA VAL A 4 -6.04 11.33 -1.44
C VAL A 4 -6.81 11.91 -2.63
N LEU A 5 -6.28 11.76 -3.85
CA LEU A 5 -6.97 12.23 -5.06
C LEU A 5 -8.25 11.43 -5.32
N LYS A 6 -8.24 10.11 -5.09
CA LYS A 6 -9.45 9.28 -5.21
C LYS A 6 -10.49 9.63 -4.15
N ASP A 7 -10.07 9.92 -2.92
CA ASP A 7 -10.94 10.37 -1.84
C ASP A 7 -11.62 11.73 -2.16
N LEU A 8 -11.00 12.55 -3.03
CA LEU A 8 -11.57 13.80 -3.56
C LEU A 8 -12.48 13.59 -4.78
N GLY A 9 -12.75 12.34 -5.18
CA GLY A 9 -13.60 12.00 -6.32
C GLY A 9 -12.91 12.09 -7.67
N ILE A 10 -11.59 12.21 -7.72
CA ILE A 10 -10.83 12.28 -8.98
C ILE A 10 -10.47 10.86 -9.41
N ASP A 11 -10.73 10.55 -10.67
CA ASP A 11 -10.29 9.29 -11.26
C ASP A 11 -8.78 9.26 -11.45
N VAL A 12 -8.14 8.23 -10.90
CA VAL A 12 -6.70 8.09 -10.88
C VAL A 12 -6.27 6.73 -11.40
N THR A 13 -5.14 6.73 -12.10
CA THR A 13 -4.42 5.54 -12.53
C THR A 13 -3.06 5.52 -11.85
N VAL A 14 -2.65 4.35 -11.35
CA VAL A 14 -1.35 4.13 -10.72
C VAL A 14 -0.53 3.14 -11.55
N GLY A 15 0.79 3.34 -11.58
CA GLY A 15 1.73 2.50 -12.31
C GLY A 15 3.13 2.52 -11.70
N GLY A 16 3.99 1.63 -12.20
CA GLY A 16 5.33 1.39 -11.67
C GLY A 16 5.68 -0.09 -11.71
N PHE A 17 6.50 -0.57 -10.77
CA PHE A 17 6.89 -1.97 -10.65
C PHE A 17 6.39 -2.61 -9.35
N LEU A 18 5.87 -3.84 -9.44
CA LEU A 18 5.57 -4.70 -8.29
C LEU A 18 6.37 -5.99 -8.39
N GLY A 19 6.94 -6.43 -7.28
CA GLY A 19 7.51 -7.75 -7.17
C GLY A 19 6.43 -8.83 -7.15
N LYS A 20 6.62 -9.87 -7.96
CA LYS A 20 5.73 -11.03 -8.08
C LYS A 20 5.43 -11.70 -6.74
N ASP A 21 6.39 -11.71 -5.82
CA ASP A 21 6.31 -12.48 -4.57
C ASP A 21 5.35 -11.90 -3.53
N ASN A 22 4.95 -10.63 -3.68
CA ASN A 22 4.05 -9.96 -2.73
C ASN A 22 3.12 -8.93 -3.39
N GLN A 23 2.78 -9.12 -4.65
CA GLN A 23 1.91 -8.21 -5.40
C GLN A 23 0.44 -8.24 -4.94
N ASP A 24 -0.05 -9.36 -4.41
CA ASP A 24 -1.48 -9.60 -4.18
C ASP A 24 -2.10 -8.57 -3.23
N GLY A 25 -1.37 -8.21 -2.17
CA GLY A 25 -1.82 -7.17 -1.23
C GLY A 25 -1.99 -5.79 -1.89
N PHE A 26 -1.14 -5.45 -2.86
CA PHE A 26 -1.28 -4.21 -3.62
C PHE A 26 -2.45 -4.27 -4.60
N GLN A 27 -2.63 -5.40 -5.29
CA GLN A 27 -3.75 -5.58 -6.22
C GLN A 27 -5.10 -5.48 -5.50
N GLN A 28 -5.22 -6.16 -4.35
CA GLN A 28 -6.42 -6.09 -3.50
C GLN A 28 -6.68 -4.65 -3.06
N LEU A 29 -5.66 -3.94 -2.55
CA LEU A 29 -5.79 -2.55 -2.13
C LEU A 29 -6.28 -1.64 -3.27
N PHE A 30 -5.75 -1.79 -4.48
CA PHE A 30 -6.20 -0.98 -5.62
C PHE A 30 -7.65 -1.29 -6.00
N SER A 31 -8.05 -2.56 -5.94
CA SER A 31 -9.44 -2.98 -6.19
C SER A 31 -10.40 -2.39 -5.15
N GLU A 32 -10.05 -2.47 -3.87
CA GLU A 32 -10.87 -1.93 -2.77
C GLU A 32 -11.02 -0.41 -2.86
N LEU A 33 -9.98 0.30 -3.31
CA LEU A 33 -10.01 1.75 -3.48
C LEU A 33 -10.59 2.19 -4.85
N GLY A 34 -10.94 1.27 -5.74
CA GLY A 34 -11.43 1.60 -7.09
C GLY A 34 -10.41 2.40 -7.92
N ILE A 35 -9.12 2.09 -7.76
CA ILE A 35 -8.01 2.76 -8.45
C ILE A 35 -7.59 1.91 -9.65
N ALA A 36 -7.45 2.53 -10.83
CA ALA A 36 -6.99 1.83 -12.02
C ALA A 36 -5.50 1.43 -11.87
N ASN A 37 -5.20 0.13 -11.95
CA ASN A 37 -3.87 -0.43 -11.79
C ASN A 37 -3.20 -0.71 -13.15
N ARG A 38 -2.01 -0.13 -13.38
CA ARG A 38 -1.14 -0.35 -14.55
C ARG A 38 0.32 -0.67 -14.17
N PHE A 39 0.53 -1.29 -13.00
CA PHE A 39 1.85 -1.74 -12.58
C PHE A 39 2.36 -2.90 -13.44
N GLN A 40 3.65 -2.91 -13.73
CA GLN A 40 4.34 -4.05 -14.31
C GLN A 40 4.84 -4.98 -13.21
N VAL A 41 4.59 -6.27 -13.36
CA VAL A 41 5.05 -7.29 -12.41
C VAL A 41 6.44 -7.77 -12.82
N VAL A 42 7.39 -7.69 -11.91
CA VAL A 42 8.78 -8.11 -12.10
C VAL A 42 9.16 -9.20 -11.11
N GLN A 43 10.22 -9.95 -11.42
CA GLN A 43 10.73 -10.99 -10.52
C GLN A 43 11.20 -10.38 -9.19
N GLY A 44 11.01 -11.13 -8.10
CA GLY A 44 11.37 -10.72 -6.74
C GLY A 44 10.22 -10.04 -6.00
N ARG A 45 10.59 -9.21 -5.01
CA ARG A 45 9.66 -8.69 -4.00
C ARG A 45 9.65 -7.16 -3.94
N THR A 46 8.45 -6.55 -3.88
CA THR A 46 8.30 -5.12 -3.55
C THR A 46 8.77 -4.89 -2.11
N ARG A 47 9.67 -3.92 -1.91
CA ARG A 47 10.17 -3.54 -0.58
C ARG A 47 9.01 -3.11 0.34
N ILE A 48 8.91 -3.74 1.50
CA ILE A 48 7.97 -3.34 2.56
C ILE A 48 8.72 -2.45 3.55
N ASN A 49 8.13 -1.29 3.88
CA ASN A 49 8.64 -0.39 4.90
C ASN A 49 7.71 -0.45 6.11
N VAL A 50 8.26 -0.73 7.29
CA VAL A 50 7.52 -0.69 8.55
C VAL A 50 7.91 0.58 9.29
N LYS A 51 6.92 1.39 9.69
CA LYS A 51 7.12 2.55 10.56
C LYS A 51 6.63 2.19 11.95
N LEU A 52 7.52 2.25 12.93
CA LEU A 52 7.18 2.10 14.34
C LEU A 52 6.89 3.47 14.91
N THR A 53 5.67 3.67 15.40
CA THR A 53 5.26 4.93 16.04
C THR A 53 4.68 4.61 17.41
N GLU A 54 5.30 5.12 18.47
CA GLU A 54 4.79 5.00 19.83
C GLU A 54 3.94 6.22 20.17
N LYS A 55 2.63 6.01 20.38
CA LYS A 55 1.73 7.03 20.91
C LYS A 55 1.78 6.95 22.44
N ARG A 56 2.86 7.50 23.03
CA ARG A 56 3.00 7.78 24.48
C ARG A 56 3.29 6.53 25.34
N TRP A 57 4.31 6.64 26.19
CA TRP A 57 4.75 5.64 27.17
C TRP A 57 3.69 5.34 28.25
N ARG A 58 2.69 4.54 27.94
CA ARG A 58 1.94 3.76 28.93
C ARG A 58 1.72 2.38 28.32
N SER A 59 2.28 1.37 28.99
CA SER A 59 2.16 -0.05 28.66
C SER A 59 0.84 -0.35 27.96
N ASP A 60 0.91 -0.72 26.69
CA ASP A 60 0.18 -1.86 26.12
C ASP A 60 0.19 -1.83 24.58
N ARG A 61 0.51 -3.00 24.01
CA ARG A 61 0.38 -3.44 22.61
C ARG A 61 1.21 -2.70 21.54
N PHE A 62 2.26 -3.41 21.12
CA PHE A 62 2.94 -3.23 19.83
C PHE A 62 1.95 -3.47 18.68
N GLN A 63 1.47 -2.41 18.04
CA GLN A 63 0.81 -2.56 16.73
C GLN A 63 1.88 -2.50 15.63
N LEU A 64 2.20 -3.68 15.09
CA LEU A 64 2.99 -3.81 13.88
C LEU A 64 2.09 -3.44 12.68
N LEU A 65 2.18 -2.21 12.20
CA LEU A 65 1.53 -1.83 10.95
C LEU A 65 2.34 -2.42 9.79
N ARG A 66 1.97 -3.62 9.34
CA ARG A 66 2.45 -4.15 8.05
C ARG A 66 1.67 -3.45 6.94
N LEU A 67 2.41 -2.81 6.04
CA LEU A 67 1.92 -2.49 4.69
C LEU A 67 1.92 -3.76 3.85
#